data_AF-A0AAW6FE90-F1
#
_entry.id   AF-A0AAW6FE90-F1
#
_cell.length_a   1.000
_cell.length_b   1.000
_cell.length_c   1.000
_cell.angle_alpha   90.00
_cell.angle_beta   90.00
_cell.angle_gamma   90.00
#
_symmetry.space_group_name_H-M   'P 1'
#
loop_
_entity.id
_entity.type
_entity.pdbx_description
1 polymer ?
#
loop_
_entity_poly.entity_id
_entity_poly.type
_entity_poly.pdbx_seq_one_letter_code
_entity_poly.pdbx_strand_id
1 'polypeptide(L)' 'MKTNLRKMILWTIALLAISIMTTSSVNPGYNEFGNDINECLEDPCPEGYTCMNLPGSFL' A
#
# COMPACT_ATOMS: atom_id res chain seq x y z
N MET A 1 -36.58 -4.66 -21.36
CA MET A 1 -35.18 -5.13 -21.54
C MET A 1 -34.11 -4.11 -21.11
N LYS A 2 -34.26 -2.81 -21.41
CA LYS A 2 -33.29 -1.74 -21.02
C LYS A 2 -33.07 -1.55 -19.51
N THR A 3 -34.07 -1.83 -18.66
CA THR A 3 -33.97 -1.70 -17.19
C THR A 3 -33.05 -2.75 -16.57
N ASN A 4 -33.06 -3.98 -17.09
CA ASN A 4 -32.15 -5.05 -16.66
C ASN A 4 -30.73 -4.80 -17.16
N LEU A 5 -30.58 -4.24 -18.37
CA LEU A 5 -29.27 -3.85 -18.90
C LEU A 5 -28.63 -2.74 -18.07
N ARG A 6 -29.40 -1.70 -17.67
CA ARG A 6 -28.92 -0.64 -16.77
C ARG A 6 -28.55 -1.18 -15.39
N LYS A 7 -29.36 -2.07 -14.82
CA LYS A 7 -29.02 -2.75 -13.56
C LYS A 7 -27.72 -3.55 -13.72
N MET A 8 -27.58 -4.35 -14.76
CA MET A 8 -26.39 -5.15 -15.01
C MET A 8 -25.13 -4.28 -15.15
N ILE A 9 -25.23 -3.15 -15.87
CA ILE A 9 -24.13 -2.18 -16.00
C ILE A 9 -23.77 -1.57 -14.63
N LEU A 10 -24.77 -1.18 -13.83
CA LEU A 10 -24.53 -0.62 -12.49
C LEU A 10 -23.88 -1.66 -11.55
N TRP A 11 -24.33 -2.91 -11.60
CA TRP A 11 -23.75 -4.02 -10.84
C TRP A 11 -22.32 -4.32 -11.27
N THR A 12 -22.02 -4.32 -12.58
CA THR A 12 -20.64 -4.53 -13.06
C THR A 12 -19.70 -3.38 -12.66
N ILE A 13 -20.18 -2.14 -12.67
CA ILE A 13 -19.39 -0.98 -12.22
C ILE A 13 -19.12 -1.07 -10.72
N ALA A 14 -20.11 -1.45 -9.92
CA ALA A 14 -19.94 -1.65 -8.48
C ALA A 14 -18.92 -2.76 -8.17
N LEU A 15 -18.98 -3.89 -8.87
CA LEU A 15 -18.02 -4.99 -8.70
C LEU A 15 -16.59 -4.59 -9.11
N LEU A 16 -16.42 -3.85 -10.21
CA LEU A 16 -15.11 -3.33 -10.61
C LEU A 16 -14.55 -2.33 -9.60
N ALA A 17 -15.38 -1.47 -9.01
CA ALA A 17 -14.95 -0.51 -7.99
C ALA A 17 -14.46 -1.18 -6.70
N ILE A 18 -15.11 -2.30 -6.30
CA ILE A 18 -14.69 -3.08 -5.12
C ILE A 18 -13.29 -3.67 -5.31
N SER A 19 -12.92 -4.06 -6.53
CA SER A 19 -11.59 -4.58 -6.86
C SER A 19 -10.47 -3.54 -6.82
N ILE A 20 -10.80 -2.25 -6.92
CA ILE A 20 -9.80 -1.17 -6.98
C ILE A 20 -9.44 -0.67 -5.56
N MET A 21 -10.24 -1.02 -4.55
CA MET A 21 -10.00 -0.61 -3.16
C MET A 21 -9.02 -1.50 -2.38
N THR A 22 -8.47 -2.55 -3.00
CA THR A 22 -7.64 -3.55 -2.29
C THR A 22 -6.17 -3.17 -2.17
N THR A 23 -5.74 -2.00 -2.64
CA THR A 23 -4.40 -1.51 -2.32
C THR A 23 -4.47 -0.81 -0.97
N SER A 24 -4.16 -1.51 0.12
CA SER A 24 -3.79 -0.85 1.37
C SER A 24 -2.72 0.18 1.02
N SER A 25 -2.92 1.44 1.37
CA SER A 25 -1.88 2.47 1.20
C SER A 25 -0.73 2.13 2.16
N VAL A 26 0.14 1.20 1.74
CA VAL A 26 1.40 0.96 2.44
C VAL A 26 2.26 2.15 2.06
N ASN A 27 2.41 3.11 2.98
CA ASN A 27 3.46 4.10 2.86
C ASN A 27 4.78 3.33 3.03
N PRO A 28 5.63 3.24 1.99
CA PRO A 28 6.94 2.61 2.15
C PRO A 28 7.67 3.27 3.33
N GLY A 29 8.28 2.46 4.21
CA GLY A 29 8.96 2.93 5.43
C GLY A 29 8.07 3.15 6.65
N TYR A 30 6.76 2.89 6.57
CA TYR A 30 5.86 2.92 7.74
C TYR A 30 5.07 1.63 7.89
N ASN A 31 4.75 1.26 9.12
CA ASN A 31 3.89 0.13 9.41
C ASN A 31 2.39 0.49 9.30
N GLU A 32 1.52 -0.49 9.51
CA GLU A 32 0.05 -0.33 9.42
C GLU A 32 -0.55 0.66 10.44
N PHE A 33 0.21 1.02 11.49
CA PHE A 33 -0.16 2.03 12.48
C PHE A 33 0.40 3.42 12.17
N GLY A 34 1.16 3.56 11.08
CA GLY A 34 1.83 4.81 10.71
C GLY A 34 3.08 5.11 11.53
N ASN A 35 3.64 4.10 12.22
CA ASN A 35 4.94 4.25 12.87
C ASN A 35 6.05 4.02 11.85
N ASP A 36 7.09 4.85 11.93
CA ASP A 36 8.32 4.69 11.16
C ASP A 36 8.94 3.31 11.42
N ILE A 37 9.28 2.61 10.35
CA ILE A 37 10.04 1.37 10.41
C ILE A 37 11.51 1.76 10.51
N ASN A 38 12.27 1.10 11.39
CA ASN A 38 13.71 1.29 11.45
C ASN A 38 14.41 0.20 10.62
N GLU A 39 14.62 0.48 9.33
CA GLU A 39 15.21 -0.50 8.42
C GLU A 39 16.64 -0.86 8.80
N CYS A 40 17.37 0.02 9.51
CA CYS A 40 18.71 -0.28 9.99
C CYS A 40 18.77 -1.40 11.04
N LEU A 41 17.65 -1.69 11.72
CA LEU A 41 17.54 -2.79 12.66
C LEU A 41 16.97 -4.07 12.01
N GLU A 42 16.12 -3.91 10.99
CA GLU A 42 15.48 -5.01 10.28
C GLU A 42 16.39 -5.61 9.19
N ASP A 43 17.01 -4.77 8.36
CA ASP A 43 17.90 -5.14 7.25
C ASP A 43 19.15 -4.23 7.21
N PRO A 44 20.14 -4.47 8.09
CA PRO A 44 21.31 -3.62 8.22
C PRO A 44 22.20 -3.63 6.97
N CYS A 45 22.85 -2.49 6.69
CA CYS A 45 23.78 -2.38 5.58
C CYS A 45 24.95 -3.38 5.66
N PRO A 46 25.53 -3.78 4.52
CA PRO A 46 26.73 -4.61 4.49
C PRO A 46 27.91 -4.00 5.26
N GLU A 47 28.88 -4.83 5.63
CA GLU A 47 30.10 -4.36 6.29
C GLU A 47 30.79 -3.25 5.49
N GLY A 48 31.26 -2.22 6.21
CA GLY A 48 31.90 -1.04 5.62
C GLY A 48 30.94 0.11 5.29
N TYR A 49 29.64 -0.08 5.46
CA TYR A 49 28.62 0.97 5.31
C TYR A 49 27.98 1.32 6.67
N THR A 50 27.54 2.57 6.80
CA THR A 50 26.80 3.04 7.98
C THR A 50 25.35 3.22 7.59
N CYS A 51 24.44 2.57 8.31
CA CYS A 51 23.02 2.81 8.15
C CYS A 51 22.54 3.98 9.03
N MET A 52 21.71 4.86 8.48
CA MET A 52 21.04 5.94 9.18
C MET A 52 19.54 5.88 8.95
N ASN A 53 18.77 5.65 10.02
CA ASN A 53 17.31 5.66 9.98
C ASN A 53 16.78 7.09 9.78
N LEU A 54 15.83 7.26 8.87
CA LEU A 54 15.17 8.53 8.57
C LEU A 54 13.65 8.34 8.53
N PRO A 55 12.85 9.39 8.76
CA PRO A 55 11.40 9.28 8.63
C PRO A 55 10.97 8.79 7.24
N GLY A 56 10.45 7.56 7.17
CA GLY A 56 9.98 6.88 5.97
C GLY A 56 11.08 6.35 5.04
N SER A 57 12.35 6.30 5.48
CA SER A 57 13.47 5.85 4.64
C SER A 57 14.74 5.53 5.46
N PHE A 58 15.77 5.02 4.79
CA PHE A 58 17.10 4.85 5.38
C PHE A 58 18.19 5.24 4.37
N LEU A 59 19.38 5.56 4.88
CA LEU A 59 20.60 5.86 4.10
C LEU A 59 21.75 4.97 4.52
#